data_AF-A0A1V4ULL0-F1
#
_entry.id   AF-A0A1V4ULL0-F1
#
_cell.length_a   1.000
_cell.length_b   1.000
_cell.length_c   1.000
_cell.angle_alpha   90.00
_cell.angle_beta   90.00
_cell.angle_gamma   90.00
#
_symmetry.space_group_name_H-M   'P 1'
#
loop_
_entity.id
_entity.type
_entity.pdbx_description
1 polymer ?
#
loop_
_entity_poly.entity_id
_entity_poly.type
_entity_poly.pdbx_seq_one_letter_code
_entity_poly.pdbx_strand_id
1 'polypeptide(L)'
;MVANEMEGELAMAGIKEGAKWTPVDFRNPCISIDFGTTLDGRITSDVAPDEKNPFAKTVGNFCGLAGAIPDAIVKGTGLVDPQTGTALDVFGDRSVISDFSLKGQSDIVKRYVDRAHELIDIRLVPPERRRFGRVPVYADVAKESGVALIGCDAGENGSNLPALVDLGREIYTQHGLNVVNEVIDRVCARMALRLVDVAAEQGHVLQNSSIGFTGRAAISGRKPDYILEGIAERKYFENPNDRLVFVDDGLARGAALMGRCMNSLGKPKTPIGGVRGGPCIMARRIKIGK
;
A
#
# COMPACT_ATOMS: atom_id res chain seq x y z
N MET A 1 16.14 -9.19 2.38
CA MET A 1 15.01 -9.27 3.31
C MET A 1 14.76 -7.93 3.96
N VAL A 2 13.59 -7.71 4.53
CA VAL A 2 13.17 -6.42 5.14
C VAL A 2 12.83 -6.64 6.62
N ALA A 3 13.18 -5.68 7.48
CA ALA A 3 12.96 -5.82 8.93
C ALA A 3 11.47 -5.98 9.32
N ASN A 4 10.55 -5.39 8.54
CA ASN A 4 9.11 -5.46 8.78
C ASN A 4 8.39 -6.52 7.90
N GLU A 5 9.08 -7.60 7.52
CA GLU A 5 8.49 -8.67 6.69
C GLU A 5 7.27 -9.32 7.34
N MET A 6 7.26 -9.43 8.67
CA MET A 6 6.13 -9.96 9.45
C MET A 6 4.93 -9.00 9.46
N GLU A 7 5.16 -7.68 9.46
CA GLU A 7 4.08 -6.68 9.34
C GLU A 7 3.38 -6.84 7.99
N GLY A 8 4.15 -6.97 6.91
CA GLY A 8 3.59 -7.23 5.58
C GLY A 8 2.79 -8.53 5.48
N GLU A 9 3.15 -9.58 6.24
CA GLU A 9 2.36 -10.82 6.34
C GLU A 9 1.03 -10.60 7.05
N LEU A 10 1.06 -9.86 8.16
CA LEU A 10 -0.14 -9.53 8.93
C LEU A 10 -1.06 -8.63 8.12
N ALA A 11 -0.55 -7.60 7.46
CA ALA A 11 -1.32 -6.73 6.58
C ALA A 11 -1.99 -7.53 5.46
N MET A 12 -1.26 -8.42 4.78
CA MET A 12 -1.85 -9.32 3.78
C MET A 12 -2.97 -10.19 4.38
N ALA A 13 -2.72 -10.80 5.53
CA ALA A 13 -3.67 -11.67 6.19
C ALA A 13 -4.96 -10.93 6.61
N GLY A 14 -4.81 -9.70 7.10
CA GLY A 14 -5.95 -8.86 7.46
C GLY A 14 -6.73 -8.35 6.27
N ILE A 15 -6.08 -8.00 5.16
CA ILE A 15 -6.77 -7.69 3.92
C ILE A 15 -7.54 -8.92 3.41
N LYS A 16 -6.95 -10.11 3.47
CA LYS A 16 -7.66 -11.36 3.12
C LYS A 16 -8.87 -11.61 4.02
N GLU A 17 -8.80 -11.24 5.29
CA GLU A 17 -9.92 -11.30 6.22
C GLU A 17 -11.02 -10.30 5.84
N GLY A 18 -10.67 -9.04 5.63
CA GLY A 18 -11.60 -7.97 5.26
C GLY A 18 -12.27 -8.21 3.91
N ALA A 19 -11.51 -8.70 2.91
CA ALA A 19 -12.00 -8.97 1.57
C ALA A 19 -13.13 -10.00 1.53
N LYS A 20 -13.26 -10.89 2.53
CA LYS A 20 -14.37 -11.84 2.61
C LYS A 20 -15.75 -11.21 2.64
N TRP A 21 -15.82 -9.98 3.11
CA TRP A 21 -17.06 -9.20 3.23
C TRP A 21 -17.36 -8.40 1.97
N THR A 22 -16.55 -8.60 0.92
CA THR A 22 -16.63 -7.92 -0.37
C THR A 22 -16.76 -8.96 -1.49
N PRO A 23 -17.17 -8.56 -2.71
CA PRO A 23 -17.15 -9.46 -3.86
C PRO A 23 -15.73 -9.73 -4.40
N VAL A 24 -14.70 -9.06 -3.87
CA VAL A 24 -13.32 -9.18 -4.36
C VAL A 24 -12.67 -10.44 -3.79
N ASP A 25 -12.27 -11.34 -4.68
CA ASP A 25 -11.49 -12.52 -4.33
C ASP A 25 -10.01 -12.14 -4.15
N PHE A 26 -9.65 -11.78 -2.91
CA PHE A 26 -8.28 -11.42 -2.54
C PHE A 26 -7.46 -12.66 -2.14
N ARG A 27 -7.27 -13.60 -3.07
CA ARG A 27 -6.39 -14.77 -2.93
C ARG A 27 -5.21 -14.68 -3.90
N ASN A 28 -4.26 -15.61 -3.82
CA ASN A 28 -3.02 -15.52 -4.60
C ASN A 28 -3.31 -15.61 -6.12
N PRO A 29 -2.50 -14.99 -6.99
CA PRO A 29 -1.46 -14.01 -6.67
C PRO A 29 -2.09 -12.73 -6.13
N CYS A 30 -1.50 -12.14 -5.09
CA CYS A 30 -2.01 -10.89 -4.56
C CYS A 30 -0.90 -9.96 -4.07
N ILE A 31 -1.21 -8.67 -4.10
CA ILE A 31 -0.33 -7.58 -3.69
C ILE A 31 -1.02 -6.91 -2.51
N SER A 32 -0.40 -6.94 -1.33
CA SER A 32 -0.83 -6.16 -0.17
C SER A 32 0.10 -4.98 0.04
N ILE A 33 -0.48 -3.81 0.27
CA ILE A 33 0.25 -2.58 0.55
C ILE A 33 -0.36 -1.96 1.81
N ASP A 34 0.44 -1.83 2.86
CA ASP A 34 0.08 -1.09 4.06
C ASP A 34 0.70 0.30 4.05
N PHE A 35 -0.17 1.30 4.00
CA PHE A 35 0.16 2.72 4.10
C PHE A 35 -0.03 3.20 5.55
N GLY A 36 0.66 2.54 6.49
CA GLY A 36 0.86 3.00 7.85
C GLY A 36 1.80 4.21 7.90
N THR A 37 2.45 4.46 9.04
CA THR A 37 3.51 5.50 9.11
C THR A 37 4.71 5.11 8.25
N THR A 38 5.13 3.85 8.38
CA THR A 38 6.07 3.17 7.50
C THR A 38 5.31 2.42 6.42
N LEU A 39 5.97 2.23 5.27
CA LEU A 39 5.46 1.37 4.20
C LEU A 39 5.81 -0.08 4.54
N ASP A 40 4.81 -0.95 4.46
CA ASP A 40 5.00 -2.39 4.45
C ASP A 40 4.06 -3.06 3.43
N GLY A 41 4.25 -4.37 3.26
CA GLY A 41 3.42 -5.17 2.38
C GLY A 41 4.15 -6.34 1.78
N ARG A 42 3.42 -7.14 1.01
CA ARG A 42 3.90 -8.41 0.45
C ARG A 42 3.24 -8.67 -0.90
N ILE A 43 3.98 -9.34 -1.77
CA ILE A 43 3.49 -9.84 -3.05
C ILE A 43 3.65 -11.36 -3.08
N THR A 44 2.57 -12.07 -3.40
CA THR A 44 2.58 -13.52 -3.56
C THR A 44 2.59 -13.94 -5.02
N SER A 45 3.33 -15.03 -5.30
CA SER A 45 3.33 -15.66 -6.62
C SER A 45 1.96 -16.22 -6.98
N ASP A 46 1.76 -16.46 -8.27
CA ASP A 46 0.72 -17.37 -8.71
C ASP A 46 1.07 -18.81 -8.33
N VAL A 47 0.08 -19.71 -8.35
CA VAL A 47 0.24 -21.14 -8.13
C VAL A 47 -0.58 -21.87 -9.17
N ALA A 48 0.07 -22.71 -9.98
CA ALA A 48 -0.63 -23.47 -10.99
C ALA A 48 -1.67 -24.42 -10.34
N PRO A 49 -2.83 -24.67 -10.98
CA PRO A 49 -3.86 -25.55 -10.42
C PRO A 49 -3.36 -26.96 -10.06
N ASP A 50 -2.45 -27.49 -10.88
CA ASP A 50 -1.86 -28.83 -10.82
C ASP A 50 -0.57 -28.90 -9.99
N GLU A 51 -0.06 -27.77 -9.47
CA GLU A 51 1.15 -27.76 -8.66
C GLU A 51 1.06 -28.75 -7.50
N LYS A 52 2.14 -29.46 -7.19
CA LYS A 52 2.12 -30.38 -6.06
C LYS A 52 2.02 -29.59 -4.75
N ASN A 53 2.67 -28.42 -4.71
CA ASN A 53 2.64 -27.52 -3.58
C ASN A 53 1.61 -26.38 -3.82
N PRO A 54 0.48 -26.34 -3.07
CA PRO A 54 -0.55 -25.30 -3.23
C PRO A 54 -0.19 -23.95 -2.60
N PHE A 55 1.01 -23.81 -2.02
CA PHE A 55 1.42 -22.59 -1.33
C PHE A 55 2.12 -21.62 -2.28
N ALA A 56 1.61 -20.39 -2.35
CA ALA A 56 2.30 -19.31 -3.03
C ALA A 56 3.57 -18.91 -2.28
N LYS A 57 4.56 -18.44 -3.04
CA LYS A 57 5.82 -17.91 -2.50
C LYS A 57 5.71 -16.41 -2.35
N THR A 58 6.46 -15.84 -1.40
CA THR A 58 6.74 -14.40 -1.42
C THR A 58 7.65 -14.10 -2.59
N VAL A 59 7.22 -13.23 -3.50
CA VAL A 59 8.00 -12.77 -4.66
C VAL A 59 8.35 -11.30 -4.58
N GLY A 60 7.75 -10.57 -3.64
CA GLY A 60 8.11 -9.19 -3.37
C GLY A 60 7.65 -8.69 -2.00
N ASN A 61 8.27 -7.61 -1.55
CA ASN A 61 7.95 -6.91 -0.30
C ASN A 61 8.02 -5.41 -0.53
N PHE A 62 7.25 -4.66 0.26
CA PHE A 62 7.31 -3.21 0.28
C PHE A 62 8.02 -2.72 1.55
N CYS A 63 8.75 -1.61 1.45
CA CYS A 63 9.45 -1.02 2.60
C CYS A 63 9.64 0.50 2.47
N GLY A 64 9.78 1.18 3.61
CA GLY A 64 10.23 2.56 3.67
C GLY A 64 9.22 3.51 4.30
N LEU A 65 9.02 4.68 3.69
CA LEU A 65 8.10 5.71 4.16
C LEU A 65 6.74 5.56 3.46
N ALA A 66 5.66 5.66 4.23
CA ALA A 66 4.31 5.83 3.71
C ALA A 66 3.71 7.10 4.31
N GLY A 67 2.98 6.98 5.43
CA GLY A 67 2.34 8.08 6.15
C GLY A 67 3.29 9.17 6.65
N ALA A 68 4.57 8.86 6.85
CA ALA A 68 5.58 9.87 7.20
C ALA A 68 5.72 11.00 6.15
N ILE A 69 5.37 10.75 4.88
CA ILE A 69 5.40 11.75 3.80
C ILE A 69 4.25 12.76 3.95
N PRO A 70 2.96 12.37 3.98
CA PRO A 70 1.88 13.32 4.22
C PRO A 70 1.97 13.96 5.62
N ASP A 71 2.49 13.27 6.64
CA ASP A 71 2.75 13.87 7.96
C ASP A 71 3.75 15.02 7.86
N ALA A 72 4.80 14.90 7.05
CA ALA A 72 5.76 15.98 6.82
C ALA A 72 5.09 17.20 6.16
N ILE A 73 4.23 16.98 5.16
CA ILE A 73 3.47 18.06 4.52
C ILE A 73 2.58 18.78 5.54
N VAL A 74 1.84 18.03 6.38
CA VAL A 74 0.92 18.62 7.36
C VAL A 74 1.66 19.38 8.47
N LYS A 75 2.83 18.91 8.91
CA LYS A 75 3.65 19.65 9.87
C LYS A 75 4.03 21.05 9.39
N GLY A 76 4.12 21.26 8.08
CA GLY A 76 4.34 22.58 7.46
C GLY A 76 3.25 23.60 7.77
N THR A 77 2.02 23.16 8.05
CA THR A 77 0.87 24.02 8.33
C THR A 77 0.93 24.71 9.69
N GLY A 78 1.70 24.16 10.64
CA GLY A 78 1.73 24.60 12.04
C GLY A 78 0.46 24.27 12.84
N LEU A 79 -0.47 23.47 12.29
CA LEU A 79 -1.69 23.04 12.96
C LEU A 79 -1.51 21.80 13.85
N VAL A 80 -0.36 21.13 13.74
CA VAL A 80 -0.04 19.90 14.47
C VAL A 80 1.31 20.01 15.16
N ASP A 81 1.58 19.09 16.09
CA ASP A 81 2.88 19.00 16.75
C ASP A 81 4.02 18.82 15.72
N PRO A 82 5.07 19.66 15.74
CA PRO A 82 6.16 19.57 14.77
C PRO A 82 6.94 18.24 14.79
N GLN A 83 6.93 17.52 15.92
CA GLN A 83 7.65 16.26 16.09
C GLN A 83 6.75 15.05 15.84
N THR A 84 5.56 15.03 16.46
CA THR A 84 4.66 13.86 16.50
C THR A 84 3.39 14.01 15.69
N GLY A 85 3.07 15.22 15.21
CA GLY A 85 1.83 15.52 14.49
C GLY A 85 1.68 14.72 13.21
N THR A 86 0.46 14.32 12.93
CA THR A 86 0.11 13.49 11.78
C THR A 86 -0.98 14.14 10.93
N ALA A 87 -1.12 13.68 9.69
CA ALA A 87 -2.20 14.16 8.82
C ALA A 87 -3.60 13.90 9.39
N LEU A 88 -3.75 12.87 10.23
CA LEU A 88 -5.05 12.54 10.83
C LEU A 88 -5.48 13.51 11.92
N ASP A 89 -4.53 14.14 12.60
CA ASP A 89 -4.84 15.13 13.63
C ASP A 89 -5.56 16.36 13.03
N VAL A 90 -5.43 16.56 11.70
CA VAL A 90 -6.06 17.67 10.98
C VAL A 90 -7.31 17.25 10.20
N PHE A 91 -7.27 16.08 9.56
CA PHE A 91 -8.32 15.67 8.61
C PHE A 91 -9.26 14.58 9.13
N GLY A 92 -8.91 13.89 10.22
CA GLY A 92 -9.68 12.77 10.76
C GLY A 92 -9.82 11.57 9.80
N ASP A 93 -10.70 10.63 10.16
CA ASP A 93 -10.97 9.43 9.35
C ASP A 93 -11.99 9.65 8.22
N ARG A 94 -12.74 10.76 8.26
CA ARG A 94 -13.83 11.05 7.32
C ARG A 94 -13.47 12.25 6.45
N SER A 95 -13.47 12.03 5.13
CA SER A 95 -13.35 13.10 4.16
C SER A 95 -14.41 14.16 4.41
N VAL A 96 -14.00 15.41 4.63
CA VAL A 96 -14.89 16.54 4.36
C VAL A 96 -14.99 16.61 2.84
N ILE A 97 -16.05 16.00 2.29
CA ILE A 97 -16.41 16.17 0.88
C ILE A 97 -16.79 17.64 0.74
N SER A 98 -15.83 18.46 0.35
CA SER A 98 -16.09 19.83 0.00
C SER A 98 -16.51 19.82 -1.48
N ASP A 99 -17.72 20.31 -1.75
CA ASP A 99 -18.25 20.54 -3.10
C ASP A 99 -17.37 21.58 -3.81
N PHE A 100 -16.21 21.16 -4.31
CA PHE A 100 -15.19 22.05 -4.86
C PHE A 100 -15.30 22.15 -6.39
N SER A 101 -15.49 23.38 -6.87
CA SER A 101 -15.39 23.74 -8.29
C SER A 101 -13.93 23.61 -8.77
N LEU A 102 -13.62 22.48 -9.40
CA LEU A 102 -12.25 22.00 -9.70
C LEU A 102 -11.51 22.69 -10.85
N LYS A 103 -12.14 23.56 -11.64
CA LYS A 103 -11.52 24.01 -12.91
C LYS A 103 -10.29 24.91 -12.77
N GLY A 104 -10.17 25.70 -11.71
CA GLY A 104 -9.01 26.59 -11.50
C GLY A 104 -7.96 26.07 -10.50
N GLN A 105 -8.38 25.21 -9.56
CA GLN A 105 -7.48 24.67 -8.54
C GLN A 105 -6.75 23.39 -8.99
N SER A 106 -7.26 22.71 -10.03
CA SER A 106 -6.64 21.49 -10.55
C SER A 106 -5.19 21.70 -10.98
N ASP A 107 -4.86 22.81 -11.65
CA ASP A 107 -3.49 23.08 -12.11
C ASP A 107 -2.53 23.39 -10.95
N ILE A 108 -3.02 24.13 -9.95
CA ILE A 108 -2.28 24.44 -8.73
C ILE A 108 -1.97 23.16 -7.95
N VAL A 109 -3.00 22.34 -7.69
CA VAL A 109 -2.87 21.05 -7.02
C VAL A 109 -1.88 20.17 -7.78
N LYS A 110 -2.03 20.04 -9.10
CA LYS A 110 -1.14 19.24 -9.94
C LYS A 110 0.32 19.69 -9.81
N ARG A 111 0.59 20.99 -9.87
CA ARG A 111 1.94 21.54 -9.70
C ARG A 111 2.56 21.16 -8.34
N TYR A 112 1.80 21.24 -7.24
CA TYR A 112 2.31 20.88 -5.92
C TYR A 112 2.49 19.36 -5.77
N VAL A 113 1.61 18.56 -6.36
CA VAL A 113 1.75 17.09 -6.40
C VAL A 113 3.02 16.72 -7.19
N ASP A 114 3.26 17.33 -8.34
CA ASP A 114 4.48 17.10 -9.13
C ASP A 114 5.74 17.45 -8.32
N ARG A 115 5.79 18.63 -7.69
CA ARG A 115 6.89 19.05 -6.80
C ARG A 115 7.09 18.10 -5.62
N ALA A 116 6.02 17.60 -5.01
CA ALA A 116 6.14 16.61 -3.93
C ALA A 116 6.76 15.31 -4.47
N HIS A 117 6.36 14.86 -5.65
CA HIS A 117 6.89 13.63 -6.24
C HIS A 117 8.33 13.75 -6.77
N GLU A 118 8.84 14.95 -7.04
CA GLU A 118 10.27 15.20 -7.26
C GLU A 118 11.10 14.92 -6.00
N LEU A 119 10.51 15.07 -4.81
CA LEU A 119 11.16 14.79 -3.53
C LEU A 119 11.05 13.32 -3.09
N ILE A 120 10.14 12.56 -3.72
CA ILE A 120 9.79 11.17 -3.35
C ILE A 120 10.44 10.17 -4.31
N ASP A 121 11.29 9.31 -3.76
CA ASP A 121 11.94 8.20 -4.45
C ASP A 121 11.10 6.92 -4.28
N ILE A 122 10.61 6.36 -5.39
CA ILE A 122 9.90 5.07 -5.41
C ILE A 122 10.54 4.24 -6.51
N ARG A 123 11.13 3.10 -6.14
CA ARG A 123 11.88 2.21 -7.03
C ARG A 123 12.08 0.83 -6.42
N LEU A 124 12.65 -0.08 -7.22
CA LEU A 124 13.30 -1.27 -6.68
C LEU A 124 14.51 -0.85 -5.83
N VAL A 125 14.58 -1.34 -4.59
CA VAL A 125 15.62 -0.96 -3.64
C VAL A 125 16.99 -1.45 -4.13
N PRO A 126 18.00 -0.56 -4.23
CA PRO A 126 19.35 -0.96 -4.66
C PRO A 126 19.99 -1.98 -3.70
N PRO A 127 20.72 -2.99 -4.20
CA PRO A 127 21.29 -4.08 -3.39
C PRO A 127 22.21 -3.65 -2.25
N GLU A 128 22.92 -2.53 -2.42
CA GLU A 128 23.84 -1.96 -1.44
C GLU A 128 23.15 -1.28 -0.25
N ARG A 129 21.84 -1.03 -0.33
CA ARG A 129 21.10 -0.37 0.74
C ARG A 129 20.97 -1.29 1.97
N ARG A 130 21.24 -0.70 3.14
CA ARG A 130 20.99 -1.29 4.48
C ARG A 130 19.78 -0.67 5.18
N ARG A 131 19.25 0.39 4.61
CA ARG A 131 18.04 1.09 5.03
C ARG A 131 17.40 1.73 3.79
N PHE A 132 16.08 1.80 3.79
CA PHE A 132 15.30 2.59 2.83
C PHE A 132 14.25 3.36 3.63
N GLY A 133 14.23 4.69 3.56
CA GLY A 133 13.48 5.52 4.49
C GLY A 133 13.91 5.29 5.94
N ARG A 134 12.99 4.80 6.77
CA ARG A 134 13.26 4.44 8.18
C ARG A 134 13.39 2.94 8.42
N VAL A 135 13.19 2.12 7.39
CA VAL A 135 13.11 0.66 7.53
C VAL A 135 14.48 0.02 7.23
N PRO A 136 15.07 -0.74 8.17
CA PRO A 136 16.27 -1.53 7.91
C PRO A 136 16.01 -2.63 6.87
N VAL A 137 16.96 -2.82 5.96
CA VAL A 137 16.86 -3.78 4.86
C VAL A 137 18.18 -4.51 4.63
N TYR A 138 18.09 -5.70 4.06
CA TYR A 138 19.20 -6.45 3.45
C TYR A 138 18.84 -6.67 1.98
N ALA A 139 19.03 -5.64 1.14
CA ALA A 139 18.55 -5.63 -0.24
C ALA A 139 19.29 -6.63 -1.14
N ASP A 140 20.59 -6.81 -0.94
CA ASP A 140 21.39 -7.91 -1.49
C ASP A 140 20.76 -9.28 -1.25
N VAL A 141 20.44 -9.62 -0.01
CA VAL A 141 19.84 -10.91 0.35
C VAL A 141 18.45 -11.08 -0.28
N ALA A 142 17.66 -10.00 -0.39
CA ALA A 142 16.37 -10.06 -1.10
C ALA A 142 16.56 -10.41 -2.57
N LYS A 143 17.52 -9.75 -3.24
CA LYS A 143 17.85 -10.01 -4.65
C LYS A 143 18.35 -11.43 -4.87
N GLU A 144 19.25 -11.93 -4.02
CA GLU A 144 19.75 -13.31 -4.09
C GLU A 144 18.63 -14.35 -3.89
N SER A 145 17.61 -14.01 -3.10
CA SER A 145 16.44 -14.86 -2.85
C SER A 145 15.35 -14.74 -3.92
N GLY A 146 15.55 -13.92 -4.96
CA GLY A 146 14.53 -13.67 -6.00
C GLY A 146 13.30 -12.91 -5.50
N VAL A 147 13.44 -12.12 -4.42
CA VAL A 147 12.36 -11.30 -3.85
C VAL A 147 12.57 -9.85 -4.26
N ALA A 148 11.61 -9.27 -4.99
CA ALA A 148 11.62 -7.86 -5.34
C ALA A 148 11.35 -6.99 -4.10
N LEU A 149 12.34 -6.24 -3.65
CA LEU A 149 12.17 -5.27 -2.57
C LEU A 149 11.85 -3.89 -3.16
N ILE A 150 10.59 -3.47 -3.04
CA ILE A 150 10.09 -2.20 -3.60
C ILE A 150 10.03 -1.16 -2.49
N GLY A 151 10.71 -0.04 -2.70
CA GLY A 151 10.91 0.98 -1.68
C GLY A 151 10.14 2.28 -1.97
N CYS A 152 9.73 2.97 -0.90
CA CYS A 152 9.39 4.39 -0.95
C CYS A 152 10.21 5.19 0.07
N ASP A 153 10.80 6.30 -0.37
CA ASP A 153 11.60 7.20 0.47
C ASP A 153 11.36 8.66 0.04
N ALA A 154 11.78 9.60 0.88
CA ALA A 154 11.87 11.02 0.55
C ALA A 154 13.34 11.43 0.60
N GLY A 155 14.01 11.39 -0.56
CA GLY A 155 15.46 11.53 -0.65
C GLY A 155 16.19 10.27 -0.18
N GLU A 156 17.24 10.43 0.61
CA GLU A 156 17.97 9.31 1.22
C GLU A 156 17.66 9.22 2.71
N ASN A 157 16.97 8.15 3.11
CA ASN A 157 16.54 7.89 4.48
C ASN A 157 15.74 9.05 5.09
N GLY A 158 14.87 9.68 4.28
CA GLY A 158 14.06 10.82 4.68
C GLY A 158 14.75 12.18 4.64
N SER A 159 15.91 12.31 3.98
CA SER A 159 16.63 13.59 3.85
C SER A 159 15.79 14.73 3.25
N ASN A 160 14.77 14.41 2.44
CA ASN A 160 13.89 15.40 1.82
C ASN A 160 12.60 15.66 2.61
N LEU A 161 12.40 15.02 3.78
CA LEU A 161 11.25 15.31 4.64
C LEU A 161 11.16 16.80 5.05
N PRO A 162 12.27 17.50 5.37
CA PRO A 162 12.21 18.95 5.63
C PRO A 162 11.70 19.76 4.43
N ALA A 163 12.08 19.38 3.20
CA ALA A 163 11.59 20.05 1.99
C ALA A 163 10.08 19.84 1.80
N LEU A 164 9.54 18.68 2.19
CA LEU A 164 8.10 18.43 2.21
C LEU A 164 7.37 19.28 3.27
N VAL A 165 8.01 19.54 4.42
CA VAL A 165 7.49 20.48 5.44
C VAL A 165 7.42 21.90 4.86
N ASP A 166 8.46 22.35 4.18
CA ASP A 166 8.49 23.68 3.56
C ASP A 166 7.43 23.80 2.45
N LEU A 167 7.24 22.73 1.65
CA LEU A 167 6.19 22.66 0.65
C LEU A 167 4.80 22.77 1.30
N GLY A 168 4.56 22.06 2.40
CA GLY A 168 3.30 22.15 3.15
C GLY A 168 3.03 23.55 3.69
N ARG A 169 4.06 24.22 4.21
CA ARG A 169 3.97 25.62 4.68
C ARG A 169 3.60 26.57 3.56
N GLU A 170 4.22 26.41 2.39
CA GLU A 170 3.95 27.21 1.19
C GLU A 170 2.50 27.06 0.74
N ILE A 171 2.02 25.82 0.57
CA ILE A 171 0.65 25.54 0.14
C ILE A 171 -0.36 26.14 1.13
N TYR A 172 -0.14 25.93 2.43
CA TYR A 172 -1.05 26.39 3.46
C TYR A 172 -1.14 27.91 3.50
N THR A 173 0.00 28.61 3.43
CA THR A 173 0.05 30.07 3.50
C THR A 173 -0.57 30.73 2.26
N GLN A 174 -0.40 30.13 1.08
CA GLN A 174 -0.89 30.71 -0.18
C GLN A 174 -2.33 30.30 -0.53
N HIS A 175 -2.75 29.10 -0.14
CA HIS A 175 -3.99 28.49 -0.66
C HIS A 175 -4.89 27.88 0.43
N GLY A 176 -4.42 27.81 1.68
CA GLY A 176 -5.20 27.32 2.81
C GLY A 176 -5.33 25.79 2.88
N LEU A 177 -6.05 25.35 3.91
CA LEU A 177 -6.08 23.94 4.33
C LEU A 177 -6.75 23.00 3.31
N ASN A 178 -7.75 23.47 2.58
CA ASN A 178 -8.46 22.66 1.58
C ASN A 178 -7.53 22.19 0.45
N VAL A 179 -6.63 23.06 0.00
CA VAL A 179 -5.65 22.71 -1.04
C VAL A 179 -4.57 21.79 -0.49
N VAL A 180 -4.15 21.96 0.77
CA VAL A 180 -3.24 21.02 1.45
C VAL A 180 -3.84 19.62 1.48
N ASN A 181 -5.11 19.48 1.85
CA ASN A 181 -5.80 18.19 1.91
C ASN A 181 -5.83 17.49 0.54
N GLU A 182 -6.27 18.20 -0.50
CA GLU A 182 -6.35 17.65 -1.85
C GLU A 182 -4.96 17.29 -2.43
N VAL A 183 -3.91 18.08 -2.14
CA VAL A 183 -2.53 17.73 -2.50
C VAL A 183 -2.09 16.46 -1.80
N ILE A 184 -2.36 16.31 -0.49
CA ILE A 184 -2.03 15.10 0.28
C ILE A 184 -2.76 13.88 -0.28
N ASP A 185 -4.06 13.99 -0.58
CA ASP A 185 -4.83 12.90 -1.19
C ASP A 185 -4.20 12.43 -2.49
N ARG A 186 -3.85 13.36 -3.38
CA ARG A 186 -3.24 13.02 -4.67
C ARG A 186 -1.80 12.53 -4.57
N VAL A 187 -1.00 13.07 -3.65
CA VAL A 187 0.37 12.58 -3.40
C VAL A 187 0.32 11.13 -2.93
N CYS A 188 -0.50 10.83 -1.92
CA CYS A 188 -0.65 9.46 -1.42
C CYS A 188 -1.17 8.50 -2.50
N ALA A 189 -2.20 8.89 -3.26
CA ALA A 189 -2.73 8.06 -4.34
C ALA A 189 -1.67 7.80 -5.41
N ARG A 190 -0.92 8.82 -5.84
CA ARG A 190 0.13 8.66 -6.84
C ARG A 190 1.35 7.89 -6.30
N MET A 191 1.64 7.95 -4.99
CA MET A 191 2.62 7.05 -4.37
C MET A 191 2.18 5.59 -4.48
N ALA A 192 0.93 5.28 -4.09
CA ALA A 192 0.37 3.93 -4.20
C ALA A 192 0.41 3.42 -5.64
N LEU A 193 0.03 4.25 -6.62
CA LEU A 193 0.10 3.92 -8.03
C LEU A 193 1.53 3.67 -8.52
N ARG A 194 2.50 4.52 -8.16
CA ARG A 194 3.93 4.31 -8.49
C ARG A 194 4.48 3.01 -7.89
N LEU A 195 4.05 2.61 -6.69
CA LEU A 195 4.45 1.34 -6.09
C LEU A 195 3.92 0.14 -6.89
N VAL A 196 2.67 0.22 -7.34
CA VAL A 196 2.09 -0.80 -8.22
C VAL A 196 2.79 -0.81 -9.57
N ASP A 197 3.18 0.34 -10.11
CA ASP A 197 3.92 0.44 -11.38
C ASP A 197 5.26 -0.28 -11.30
N VAL A 198 6.03 -0.05 -10.23
CA VAL A 198 7.28 -0.79 -10.00
C VAL A 198 7.02 -2.29 -9.86
N ALA A 199 5.94 -2.70 -9.18
CA ALA A 199 5.58 -4.11 -9.09
C ALA A 199 5.19 -4.72 -10.46
N ALA A 200 4.53 -3.94 -11.32
CA ALA A 200 4.18 -4.34 -12.68
C ALA A 200 5.42 -4.49 -13.57
N GLU A 201 6.38 -3.55 -13.46
CA GLU A 201 7.68 -3.62 -14.15
C GLU A 201 8.49 -4.87 -13.75
N GLN A 202 8.35 -5.35 -12.51
CA GLN A 202 8.93 -6.62 -12.05
C GLN A 202 8.11 -7.87 -12.45
N GLY A 203 7.02 -7.70 -13.19
CA GLY A 203 6.16 -8.81 -13.64
C GLY A 203 5.30 -9.41 -12.53
N HIS A 204 5.02 -8.66 -11.46
CA HIS A 204 4.25 -9.16 -10.30
C HIS A 204 2.77 -8.77 -10.32
N VAL A 205 2.37 -7.87 -11.23
CA VAL A 205 0.95 -7.54 -11.48
C VAL A 205 0.45 -8.42 -12.63
N LEU A 206 -0.13 -9.57 -12.28
CA LEU A 206 -0.69 -10.53 -13.24
C LEU A 206 -2.17 -10.23 -13.48
N GLN A 207 -2.71 -10.66 -14.62
CA GLN A 207 -4.14 -10.51 -14.94
C GLN A 207 -5.07 -11.19 -13.93
N ASN A 208 -4.60 -12.26 -13.27
CA ASN A 208 -5.32 -12.94 -12.19
C ASN A 208 -4.97 -12.40 -10.79
N SER A 209 -4.14 -11.36 -10.67
CA SER A 209 -3.81 -10.75 -9.37
C SER A 209 -4.97 -9.94 -8.80
N SER A 210 -4.97 -9.79 -7.48
CA SER A 210 -5.76 -8.80 -6.75
C SER A 210 -4.84 -7.87 -5.96
N ILE A 211 -5.22 -6.59 -5.80
CA ILE A 211 -4.44 -5.57 -5.09
C ILE A 211 -5.24 -5.08 -3.89
N GLY A 212 -4.59 -5.07 -2.73
CA GLY A 212 -5.20 -4.76 -1.46
C GLY A 212 -4.45 -3.63 -0.78
N PHE A 213 -5.21 -2.63 -0.32
CA PHE A 213 -4.69 -1.49 0.41
C PHE A 213 -5.23 -1.49 1.83
N THR A 214 -4.35 -1.19 2.78
CA THR A 214 -4.69 -0.86 4.16
C THR A 214 -3.85 0.32 4.60
N GLY A 215 -4.12 0.85 5.78
CA GLY A 215 -3.37 1.95 6.35
C GLY A 215 -3.94 3.29 5.92
N ARG A 216 -3.94 4.21 6.90
CA ARG A 216 -4.65 5.49 6.82
C ARG A 216 -4.19 6.35 5.64
N ALA A 217 -2.92 6.25 5.24
CA ALA A 217 -2.41 7.02 4.12
C ALA A 217 -2.85 6.48 2.74
N ALA A 218 -3.54 5.34 2.64
CA ALA A 218 -4.16 4.87 1.39
C ALA A 218 -5.70 4.85 1.41
N ILE A 219 -6.33 4.67 2.59
CA ILE A 219 -7.78 4.39 2.67
C ILE A 219 -8.65 5.57 3.13
N SER A 220 -8.05 6.68 3.55
CA SER A 220 -8.77 7.89 3.99
C SER A 220 -9.00 8.88 2.84
N GLY A 221 -9.89 9.86 3.04
CA GLY A 221 -10.09 10.92 2.06
C GLY A 221 -10.68 10.40 0.74
N ARG A 222 -10.30 11.05 -0.37
CA ARG A 222 -10.62 10.61 -1.73
C ARG A 222 -9.56 9.69 -2.35
N LYS A 223 -8.59 9.24 -1.54
CA LYS A 223 -7.47 8.41 -2.01
C LYS A 223 -7.93 7.10 -2.65
N PRO A 224 -8.91 6.35 -2.10
CA PRO A 224 -9.41 5.14 -2.76
C PRO A 224 -9.93 5.39 -4.18
N ASP A 225 -10.67 6.48 -4.39
CA ASP A 225 -11.20 6.86 -5.71
C ASP A 225 -10.06 7.16 -6.68
N TYR A 226 -9.09 7.98 -6.28
CA TYR A 226 -7.94 8.32 -7.12
C TYR A 226 -7.06 7.10 -7.44
N ILE A 227 -6.91 6.17 -6.50
CA ILE A 227 -6.17 4.92 -6.73
C ILE A 227 -6.95 4.03 -7.73
N LEU A 228 -8.27 3.90 -7.55
CA LEU A 228 -9.11 3.11 -8.45
C LEU A 228 -9.09 3.67 -9.88
N GLU A 229 -9.28 4.98 -10.04
CA GLU A 229 -9.18 5.69 -11.33
C GLU A 229 -7.79 5.47 -11.95
N GLY A 230 -6.73 5.66 -11.18
CA GLY A 230 -5.36 5.50 -11.67
C GLY A 230 -5.00 4.06 -12.07
N ILE A 231 -5.54 3.04 -11.40
CA ILE A 231 -5.36 1.64 -11.83
C ILE A 231 -6.18 1.34 -13.09
N ALA A 232 -7.38 1.89 -13.22
CA ALA A 232 -8.19 1.76 -14.43
C ALA A 232 -7.47 2.35 -15.66
N GLU A 233 -6.84 3.51 -15.51
CA GLU A 233 -6.05 4.16 -16.58
C GLU A 233 -4.86 3.31 -17.04
N ARG A 234 -4.22 2.59 -16.12
CA ARG A 234 -3.08 1.70 -16.41
C ARG A 234 -3.46 0.42 -17.13
N LYS A 235 -4.76 0.07 -17.14
CA LYS A 235 -5.30 -1.13 -17.81
C LYS A 235 -4.63 -2.42 -17.37
N TYR A 236 -4.22 -2.50 -16.10
CA TYR A 236 -3.69 -3.74 -15.52
C TYR A 236 -4.73 -4.85 -15.46
N PHE A 237 -6.01 -4.48 -15.37
CA PHE A 237 -7.13 -5.41 -15.24
C PHE A 237 -8.27 -4.99 -16.18
N GLU A 238 -9.02 -5.97 -16.67
CA GLU A 238 -10.25 -5.71 -17.44
C GLU A 238 -11.31 -4.98 -16.60
N ASN A 239 -11.45 -5.37 -15.32
CA ASN A 239 -12.38 -4.75 -14.38
C ASN A 239 -11.70 -4.46 -13.03
N PRO A 240 -11.11 -3.26 -12.83
CA PRO A 240 -10.44 -2.93 -11.57
C PRO A 240 -11.30 -3.14 -10.30
N ASN A 241 -12.62 -2.95 -10.38
CA ASN A 241 -13.52 -3.11 -9.24
C ASN A 241 -13.59 -4.54 -8.68
N ASP A 242 -13.24 -5.56 -9.49
CA ASP A 242 -13.21 -6.96 -9.03
C ASP A 242 -11.83 -7.39 -8.51
N ARG A 243 -10.84 -6.46 -8.52
CA ARG A 243 -9.43 -6.69 -8.17
C ARG A 243 -8.93 -5.86 -7.01
N LEU A 244 -9.50 -4.67 -6.80
CA LEU A 244 -9.07 -3.76 -5.76
C LEU A 244 -9.91 -3.92 -4.51
N VAL A 245 -9.25 -4.00 -3.36
CA VAL A 245 -9.91 -3.95 -2.05
C VAL A 245 -9.19 -2.97 -1.14
N PHE A 246 -9.98 -2.15 -0.43
CA PHE A 246 -9.50 -1.24 0.61
C PHE A 246 -10.04 -1.75 1.94
N VAL A 247 -9.16 -2.02 2.89
CA VAL A 247 -9.50 -2.62 4.18
C VAL A 247 -9.00 -1.73 5.30
N ASP A 248 -9.85 -1.50 6.29
CA ASP A 248 -9.53 -0.84 7.54
C ASP A 248 -8.71 -1.75 8.46
N ASP A 249 -7.70 -1.19 9.12
CA ASP A 249 -6.91 -1.86 10.17
C ASP A 249 -6.39 -3.27 9.80
N GLY A 250 -5.81 -3.41 8.60
CA GLY A 250 -5.27 -4.67 8.10
C GLY A 250 -4.30 -5.35 9.06
N LEU A 251 -3.40 -4.63 9.73
CA LEU A 251 -2.50 -5.24 10.73
C LEU A 251 -3.26 -5.84 11.91
N ALA A 252 -4.23 -5.11 12.48
CA ALA A 252 -5.00 -5.59 13.63
C ALA A 252 -5.88 -6.79 13.25
N ARG A 253 -6.54 -6.74 12.08
CA ARG A 253 -7.29 -7.86 11.51
C ARG A 253 -6.40 -9.06 11.26
N GLY A 254 -5.21 -8.84 10.73
CA GLY A 254 -4.20 -9.87 10.48
C GLY A 254 -3.75 -10.56 11.77
N ALA A 255 -3.43 -9.79 12.80
CA ALA A 255 -3.06 -10.31 14.11
C ALA A 255 -4.21 -11.12 14.74
N ALA A 256 -5.44 -10.61 14.66
CA ALA A 256 -6.64 -11.31 15.14
C ALA A 256 -6.92 -12.59 14.34
N LEU A 257 -6.60 -12.62 13.04
CA LEU A 257 -6.73 -13.81 12.21
C LEU A 257 -5.67 -14.85 12.60
N MET A 258 -4.40 -14.45 12.71
CA MET A 258 -3.29 -15.35 13.07
C MET A 258 -3.39 -15.90 14.50
N GLY A 259 -4.03 -15.16 15.41
CA GLY A 259 -4.33 -15.64 16.77
C GLY A 259 -5.44 -16.68 16.86
N ARG A 260 -6.19 -16.96 15.78
CA ARG A 260 -7.27 -17.95 15.76
C ARG A 260 -6.75 -19.35 15.45
N CYS A 261 -7.44 -20.36 15.97
CA CYS A 261 -7.19 -21.76 15.62
C CYS A 261 -7.32 -21.98 14.10
N MET A 262 -6.48 -22.86 13.52
CA MET A 262 -6.47 -23.15 12.07
C MET A 262 -7.83 -23.54 11.49
N ASN A 263 -8.71 -24.14 12.29
CA ASN A 263 -10.08 -24.49 11.89
C ASN A 263 -11.01 -23.28 11.68
N SER A 264 -10.58 -22.08 12.09
CA SER A 264 -11.34 -20.83 12.00
C SER A 264 -10.82 -19.87 10.91
N LEU A 265 -9.80 -20.26 10.16
CA LEU A 265 -9.12 -19.42 9.14
C LEU A 265 -9.83 -19.42 7.76
N GLY A 266 -11.05 -19.94 7.66
CA GLY A 266 -11.81 -19.98 6.41
C GLY A 266 -12.70 -21.21 6.31
N LYS A 267 -13.73 -21.14 5.47
CA LYS A 267 -14.62 -22.27 5.18
C LYS A 267 -14.49 -22.62 3.69
N PRO A 268 -14.77 -23.86 3.26
CA PRO A 268 -14.74 -24.21 1.83
C PRO A 268 -15.56 -23.29 0.93
N LYS A 269 -16.65 -22.71 1.46
CA LYS A 269 -17.51 -21.72 0.75
C LYS A 269 -16.91 -20.31 0.67
N THR A 270 -15.97 -19.97 1.56
CA THR A 270 -15.32 -18.65 1.66
C THR A 270 -13.87 -18.83 2.13
N PRO A 271 -13.00 -19.36 1.25
CA PRO A 271 -11.61 -19.62 1.60
C PRO A 271 -10.79 -18.32 1.71
N ILE A 272 -9.89 -18.23 2.69
CA ILE A 272 -8.86 -17.15 2.79
C ILE A 272 -7.63 -17.48 1.96
N GLY A 273 -7.28 -18.76 1.89
CA GLY A 273 -6.07 -19.24 1.23
C GLY A 273 -6.36 -19.88 -0.12
N GLY A 274 -5.29 -20.08 -0.89
CA GLY A 274 -5.35 -20.65 -2.24
C GLY A 274 -5.24 -19.58 -3.32
N VAL A 275 -5.71 -19.92 -4.51
CA VAL A 275 -5.61 -19.11 -5.72
C VAL A 275 -6.95 -18.46 -6.02
N ARG A 276 -6.92 -17.23 -6.54
CA ARG A 276 -8.10 -16.49 -7.00
C ARG A 276 -8.88 -17.32 -8.03
N GLY A 277 -10.20 -17.36 -7.91
CA GLY A 277 -11.09 -18.17 -8.76
C GLY A 277 -10.95 -19.68 -8.58
N GLY A 278 -9.97 -20.15 -7.80
CA GLY A 278 -9.70 -21.56 -7.58
C GLY A 278 -10.50 -22.15 -6.42
N PRO A 279 -10.55 -23.50 -6.32
CA PRO A 279 -11.18 -24.19 -5.21
C PRO A 279 -10.41 -23.98 -3.90
N CYS A 280 -11.07 -24.28 -2.78
CA CYS A 280 -10.42 -24.26 -1.47
C CYS A 280 -9.28 -25.30 -1.40
N ILE A 281 -8.08 -24.88 -0.99
CA ILE A 281 -6.89 -25.74 -0.91
C ILE A 281 -6.80 -26.60 0.37
N MET A 282 -7.81 -26.56 1.26
CA MET A 282 -7.76 -27.25 2.56
C MET A 282 -7.47 -28.75 2.44
N ALA A 283 -8.12 -29.43 1.50
CA ALA A 283 -7.89 -30.86 1.26
C ALA A 283 -6.44 -31.15 0.81
N ARG A 284 -5.89 -30.28 -0.06
CA ARG A 284 -4.48 -30.38 -0.50
C ARG A 284 -3.52 -30.15 0.66
N ARG A 285 -3.80 -29.18 1.54
CA ARG A 285 -3.00 -28.91 2.76
C ARG A 285 -2.97 -30.12 3.69
N ILE A 286 -4.12 -30.73 3.97
CA ILE A 286 -4.22 -31.93 4.81
C ILE A 286 -3.41 -33.09 4.22
N LYS A 287 -3.41 -33.26 2.89
CA LYS A 287 -2.64 -34.31 2.22
C LYS A 287 -1.13 -34.13 2.32
N ILE A 288 -0.64 -32.89 2.40
CA ILE A 288 0.80 -32.57 2.52
C ILE A 288 1.26 -32.67 3.98
N GLY A 289 0.40 -32.33 4.94
CA GLY A 289 0.70 -32.42 6.37
C GLY A 289 0.60 -33.83 6.97
N LYS A 290 0.28 -34.84 6.15
CA LYS A 290 0.33 -36.27 6.49
C LYS A 290 1.56 -36.88 5.85
#